data_AF-A0A836BJX6-F1
#
_entry.id   AF-A0A836BJX6-F1
#
_cell.length_a   1.000
_cell.length_b   1.000
_cell.length_c   1.000
_cell.angle_alpha   90.00
_cell.angle_beta   90.00
_cell.angle_gamma   90.00
#
_symmetry.space_group_name_H-M   'P 1'
#
loop_
_entity.id
_entity.type
_entity.pdbx_description
1 polymer ?
#
loop_
_entity_poly.entity_id
_entity_poly.type
_entity_poly.pdbx_seq_one_letter_code
_entity_poly.pdbx_strand_id
1 'polypeptide(L)'
;MNEREEIRWKFQVMLENTSTVMNWAENQRKILVDFYKQNIRDVEKVRNYWIAGIGFGITIFAPLIAIGAIELFYSFYLIVAGLVAIGLFMVTNNYIFKKTQEQDKINVMYFQAINGEMLPLKGMISTLALNDDQKTINMITLQNYIHSYTKAISYDVSFHMSKTMKLDKFDDKPFRESYEYAKQNLELFSKSDYETGVDRIKKFIEDFEKNEK
;
A
#
# COMPACT_ATOMS: atom_id res chain seq x y z
N MET A 1 -39.18 8.12 17.41
CA MET A 1 -38.29 8.13 16.23
C MET A 1 -39.00 7.34 15.15
N ASN A 2 -39.19 7.90 13.96
CA ASN A 2 -39.95 7.23 12.89
C ASN A 2 -39.06 6.12 12.27
N GLU A 3 -39.60 4.93 11.94
CA GLU A 3 -38.80 3.82 11.38
C GLU A 3 -37.97 4.24 10.16
N ARG A 4 -38.50 5.18 9.37
CA ARG A 4 -37.81 5.78 8.22
C ARG A 4 -36.56 6.58 8.59
N GLU A 5 -36.57 7.27 9.73
CA GLU A 5 -35.42 8.03 10.23
C GLU A 5 -34.32 7.09 10.72
N GLU A 6 -34.70 5.99 11.37
CA GLU A 6 -33.76 4.97 11.84
C GLU A 6 -33.03 4.28 10.68
N ILE A 7 -33.76 3.91 9.62
CA ILE A 7 -33.16 3.31 8.43
C ILE A 7 -32.20 4.28 7.73
N ARG A 8 -32.60 5.56 7.57
CA ARG A 8 -31.72 6.60 7.01
C ARG A 8 -30.46 6.78 7.84
N TRP A 9 -30.58 6.81 9.17
CA TRP A 9 -29.44 6.91 10.06
C TRP A 9 -28.49 5.71 9.91
N LYS A 10 -29.01 4.48 9.81
CA LYS A 10 -28.19 3.28 9.54
C LYS A 10 -27.43 3.37 8.21
N PHE A 11 -28.07 3.84 7.14
CA PHE A 11 -27.39 4.10 5.87
C PHE A 11 -26.30 5.16 5.99
N GLN A 12 -26.57 6.25 6.70
CA GLN A 12 -25.57 7.28 6.97
C GLN A 12 -24.36 6.71 7.71
N VAL A 13 -24.57 5.93 8.77
CA VAL A 13 -23.49 5.26 9.52
C VAL A 13 -22.66 4.35 8.61
N MET A 14 -23.29 3.60 7.70
CA MET A 14 -22.57 2.75 6.74
C MET A 14 -21.72 3.55 5.74
N LEU A 15 -22.22 4.70 5.27
CA LEU A 15 -21.49 5.62 4.39
C LEU A 15 -20.30 6.28 5.10
N GLU A 16 -20.49 6.69 6.36
CA GLU A 16 -19.46 7.30 7.20
C GLU A 16 -18.36 6.28 7.53
N ASN A 17 -18.71 5.04 7.88
CA ASN A 17 -17.76 3.97 8.10
C ASN A 17 -16.92 3.69 6.84
N THR A 18 -17.57 3.57 5.69
CA THR A 18 -16.86 3.34 4.42
C THR A 18 -15.91 4.52 4.10
N SER A 19 -16.38 5.75 4.29
CA SER A 19 -15.57 6.96 4.04
C SER A 19 -14.39 7.07 5.01
N THR A 20 -14.56 6.67 6.27
CA THR A 20 -13.50 6.65 7.28
C THR A 20 -12.41 5.66 6.89
N VAL A 21 -12.79 4.47 6.43
CA VAL A 21 -11.83 3.46 5.97
C VAL A 21 -11.10 3.90 4.70
N MET A 22 -11.79 4.54 3.76
CA MET A 22 -11.16 5.14 2.57
C MET A 22 -10.13 6.20 2.93
N ASN A 23 -10.48 7.12 3.84
CA ASN A 23 -9.59 8.18 4.29
C ASN A 23 -8.38 7.62 5.03
N TRP A 24 -8.59 6.62 5.88
CA TRP A 24 -7.50 5.92 6.56
C TRP A 24 -6.57 5.23 5.54
N ALA A 25 -7.11 4.52 4.54
CA ALA A 25 -6.31 3.86 3.52
C ALA A 25 -5.51 4.87 2.68
N GLU A 26 -6.13 5.98 2.28
CA GLU A 26 -5.44 7.07 1.57
C GLU A 26 -4.33 7.70 2.42
N ASN A 27 -4.54 7.82 3.73
CA ASN A 27 -3.51 8.31 4.64
C ASN A 27 -2.33 7.32 4.75
N GLN A 28 -2.59 6.02 4.89
CA GLN A 28 -1.54 5.00 4.87
C GLN A 28 -0.75 5.01 3.56
N ARG A 29 -1.45 5.17 2.42
CA ARG A 29 -0.81 5.33 1.10
C ARG A 29 0.16 6.50 1.08
N LYS A 30 -0.27 7.67 1.57
CA LYS A 30 0.57 8.88 1.62
C LYS A 30 1.82 8.68 2.47
N ILE A 31 1.66 8.14 3.68
CA ILE A 31 2.80 7.83 4.58
C ILE A 31 3.82 6.94 3.87
N LEU A 32 3.35 5.90 3.18
CA LEU A 32 4.23 4.98 2.47
C LEU A 32 4.89 5.63 1.25
N VAL A 33 4.15 6.41 0.46
CA VAL A 33 4.70 7.19 -0.66
C VAL A 33 5.80 8.13 -0.18
N ASP A 34 5.60 8.80 0.95
CA ASP A 34 6.58 9.72 1.52
C ASP A 34 7.83 8.98 2.03
N PHE A 35 7.64 7.82 2.67
CA PHE A 35 8.75 6.94 3.06
C PHE A 35 9.60 6.51 1.86
N TYR A 36 8.97 6.11 0.74
CA TYR A 36 9.69 5.73 -0.47
C TYR A 36 10.40 6.93 -1.12
N LYS A 37 9.72 8.07 -1.23
CA LYS A 37 10.32 9.31 -1.76
C LYS A 37 11.53 9.74 -0.94
N GLN A 38 11.46 9.65 0.38
CA GLN A 38 12.58 9.99 1.26
C GLN A 38 13.76 9.03 1.04
N ASN A 39 13.51 7.72 1.05
CA ASN A 39 14.55 6.72 0.78
C ASN A 39 15.21 6.88 -0.59
N ILE A 40 14.42 7.12 -1.65
CA ILE A 40 14.95 7.37 -2.99
C ILE A 40 15.81 8.64 -2.98
N ARG A 41 15.33 9.74 -2.38
CA ARG A 41 16.10 10.99 -2.29
C ARG A 41 17.42 10.82 -1.57
N ASP A 42 17.46 10.05 -0.49
CA ASP A 42 18.70 9.84 0.27
C ASP A 42 19.70 9.00 -0.53
N VAL A 43 19.25 7.98 -1.25
CA VAL A 43 20.11 7.22 -2.19
C VAL A 43 20.56 8.09 -3.36
N GLU A 44 19.69 8.93 -3.92
CA GLU A 44 20.05 9.85 -4.99
C GLU A 44 21.08 10.89 -4.55
N LYS A 45 20.97 11.43 -3.33
CA LYS A 45 21.99 12.32 -2.76
C LYS A 45 23.34 11.61 -2.71
N VAL A 46 23.38 10.40 -2.13
CA VAL A 46 24.63 9.61 -2.05
C VAL A 46 25.19 9.36 -3.45
N ARG A 47 24.36 8.92 -4.41
CA ARG A 47 24.75 8.73 -5.81
C ARG A 47 25.34 10.01 -6.42
N ASN A 48 24.67 11.15 -6.23
CA ASN A 48 25.11 12.42 -6.80
C ASN A 48 26.42 12.90 -6.16
N TYR A 49 26.64 12.68 -4.85
CA TYR A 49 27.92 12.92 -4.19
C TYR A 49 29.04 12.06 -4.80
N TRP A 50 28.79 10.77 -5.03
CA TRP A 50 29.77 9.90 -5.69
C TRP A 50 30.07 10.36 -7.11
N ILE A 51 29.04 10.66 -7.92
CA ILE A 51 29.22 11.16 -9.30
C ILE A 51 30.04 12.45 -9.30
N ALA A 52 29.75 13.39 -8.39
CA ALA A 52 30.50 14.63 -8.26
C ALA A 52 31.97 14.36 -7.88
N GLY A 53 32.21 13.46 -6.92
CA GLY A 53 33.57 13.05 -6.53
C GLY A 53 34.35 12.38 -7.66
N ILE A 54 33.70 11.51 -8.43
CA ILE A 54 34.28 10.88 -9.62
C ILE A 54 34.60 11.93 -10.68
N GLY A 55 33.65 12.83 -10.98
CA GLY A 55 33.85 13.90 -11.96
C GLY A 55 35.01 14.83 -11.58
N PHE A 56 35.11 15.17 -10.31
CA PHE A 56 36.25 15.94 -9.77
C PHE A 56 37.57 15.17 -9.94
N GLY A 57 37.60 13.89 -9.59
CA GLY A 57 38.77 13.03 -9.77
C GLY A 57 39.22 12.96 -11.22
N ILE A 58 38.30 12.72 -12.16
CA ILE A 58 38.61 12.70 -13.61
C ILE A 58 39.19 14.04 -14.05
N THR A 59 38.59 15.16 -13.63
CA THR A 59 39.03 16.51 -14.02
C THR A 59 40.44 16.83 -13.53
N ILE A 60 40.86 16.30 -12.39
CA ILE A 60 42.21 16.53 -11.84
C ILE A 60 43.23 15.52 -12.38
N PHE A 61 42.91 14.23 -12.36
CA PHE A 61 43.87 13.18 -12.68
C PHE A 61 44.08 13.01 -14.19
N ALA A 62 43.05 13.22 -15.03
CA ALA A 62 43.21 13.04 -16.48
C ALA A 62 44.25 14.00 -17.09
N PRO A 63 44.26 15.32 -16.76
CA PRO A 63 45.32 16.22 -17.22
C PRO A 63 46.71 15.85 -16.68
N LEU A 64 46.81 15.46 -15.40
CA LEU A 64 48.09 15.08 -14.77
C LEU A 64 48.72 13.83 -15.41
N ILE A 65 47.90 12.86 -15.81
CA ILE A 65 48.35 11.70 -16.60
C ILE A 65 48.76 12.14 -18.01
N ALA A 66 47.98 13.01 -18.66
CA ALA A 66 48.25 13.45 -20.03
C ALA A 66 49.58 14.19 -20.17
N ILE A 67 50.00 14.94 -19.15
CA ILE A 67 51.30 15.63 -19.12
C ILE A 67 52.45 14.76 -18.59
N GLY A 68 52.20 13.48 -18.28
CA GLY A 68 53.21 12.54 -17.78
C GLY A 68 53.70 12.80 -16.35
N ALA A 69 53.00 13.65 -15.58
CA ALA A 69 53.36 13.96 -14.19
C ALA A 69 53.02 12.82 -13.21
N ILE A 70 52.21 11.86 -13.65
CA ILE A 70 51.81 10.68 -12.90
C ILE A 70 52.38 9.45 -13.62
N GLU A 71 53.19 8.65 -12.92
CA GLU A 71 53.78 7.42 -13.47
C GLU A 71 52.71 6.42 -13.91
N LEU A 72 53.00 5.64 -14.96
CA LEU A 72 52.13 4.59 -15.52
C LEU A 72 51.58 3.61 -14.47
N PHE A 73 52.26 3.43 -13.33
CA PHE A 73 51.81 2.58 -12.23
C PHE A 73 50.50 3.06 -11.58
N TYR A 74 50.26 4.37 -11.54
CA TYR A 74 49.03 4.97 -11.01
C TYR A 74 47.84 4.86 -11.96
N SER A 75 48.08 4.61 -13.25
CA SER A 75 47.01 4.43 -14.24
C SER A 75 46.13 3.21 -13.94
N PHE A 76 46.71 2.14 -13.39
CA PHE A 76 45.97 0.94 -12.98
C PHE A 76 44.97 1.24 -11.84
N TYR A 77 45.39 2.00 -10.83
CA TYR A 77 44.51 2.38 -9.72
C TYR A 77 43.33 3.24 -10.18
N LEU A 78 43.53 4.11 -11.17
CA LEU A 78 42.47 4.92 -11.75
C LEU A 78 41.48 4.09 -12.58
N ILE A 79 41.96 3.09 -13.31
CA ILE A 79 41.09 2.12 -14.00
C ILE A 79 40.26 1.33 -12.98
N VAL A 80 40.89 0.83 -11.91
CA VAL A 80 40.19 0.12 -10.82
C VAL A 80 39.15 1.03 -10.17
N ALA A 81 39.49 2.30 -9.87
CA ALA A 81 38.56 3.28 -9.32
C ALA A 81 37.38 3.55 -10.26
N GLY A 82 37.62 3.62 -11.58
CA GLY A 82 36.58 3.75 -12.60
C GLY A 82 35.63 2.55 -12.64
N LEU A 83 36.15 1.32 -12.55
CA LEU A 83 35.33 0.11 -12.48
C LEU A 83 34.48 0.06 -11.20
N VAL A 84 35.05 0.42 -10.05
CA VAL A 84 34.33 0.52 -8.78
C VAL A 84 33.22 1.57 -8.85
N ALA A 85 33.51 2.73 -9.43
CA ALA A 85 32.55 3.80 -9.65
C ALA A 85 31.36 3.37 -10.53
N ILE A 86 31.63 2.70 -11.65
CA ILE A 86 30.59 2.15 -12.54
C ILE A 86 29.75 1.11 -11.80
N GLY A 87 30.39 0.21 -11.04
CA GLY A 87 29.70 -0.79 -10.22
C GLY A 87 28.75 -0.14 -9.20
N LEU A 88 29.23 0.85 -8.45
CA LEU A 88 28.40 1.60 -7.49
C LEU A 88 27.24 2.34 -8.17
N PHE A 89 27.48 2.93 -9.34
CA PHE A 89 26.43 3.59 -10.13
C PHE A 89 25.36 2.61 -10.59
N MET A 90 25.74 1.43 -11.09
CA MET A 90 24.79 0.39 -11.49
C MET A 90 23.98 -0.13 -10.30
N VAL A 91 24.64 -0.39 -9.16
CA VAL A 91 23.97 -0.88 -7.94
C VAL A 91 22.97 0.15 -7.40
N THR A 92 23.36 1.42 -7.31
CA THR A 92 22.48 2.49 -6.80
C THR A 92 21.29 2.74 -7.72
N ASN A 93 21.47 2.78 -9.04
CA ASN A 93 20.36 2.95 -9.97
C ASN A 93 19.42 1.74 -10.00
N ASN A 94 19.96 0.52 -9.94
CA ASN A 94 19.14 -0.68 -9.84
C ASN A 94 18.33 -0.70 -8.53
N TYR A 95 18.93 -0.24 -7.42
CA TYR A 95 18.22 -0.10 -6.15
C TYR A 95 17.09 0.93 -6.24
N ILE A 96 17.34 2.13 -6.79
CA ILE A 96 16.31 3.16 -7.00
C ILE A 96 15.18 2.62 -7.87
N PHE A 97 15.51 2.02 -9.02
CA PHE A 97 14.53 1.45 -9.94
C PHE A 97 13.64 0.40 -9.26
N LYS A 98 14.22 -0.54 -8.52
CA LYS A 98 13.45 -1.53 -7.74
C LYS A 98 12.54 -0.86 -6.71
N LYS A 99 13.02 0.17 -6.01
CA LYS A 99 12.22 0.90 -5.03
C LYS A 99 11.06 1.66 -5.67
N THR A 100 11.26 2.27 -6.83
CA THR A 100 10.17 2.90 -7.60
C THR A 100 9.14 1.87 -8.05
N GLN A 101 9.56 0.71 -8.54
CA GLN A 101 8.61 -0.35 -8.93
C GLN A 101 7.81 -0.90 -7.74
N GLU A 102 8.43 -1.06 -6.57
CA GLU A 102 7.73 -1.41 -5.33
C GLU A 102 6.68 -0.36 -4.96
N GLN A 103 7.05 0.93 -5.04
CA GLN A 103 6.12 2.04 -4.80
C GLN A 103 4.93 2.03 -5.77
N ASP A 104 5.16 1.77 -7.06
CA ASP A 104 4.10 1.71 -8.06
C ASP A 104 3.11 0.57 -7.79
N LYS A 105 3.61 -0.62 -7.45
CA LYS A 105 2.75 -1.75 -7.06
C LYS A 105 1.84 -1.41 -5.89
N ILE A 106 2.37 -0.66 -4.92
CA ILE A 106 1.60 -0.25 -3.74
C ILE A 106 0.58 0.81 -4.12
N ASN A 107 0.95 1.79 -4.93
CA ASN A 107 -0.01 2.76 -5.45
C ASN A 107 -1.17 2.08 -6.19
N VAL A 108 -0.88 1.07 -7.03
CA VAL A 108 -1.91 0.28 -7.73
C VAL A 108 -2.83 -0.44 -6.74
N MET A 109 -2.28 -1.07 -5.72
CA MET A 109 -3.06 -1.78 -4.70
C MET A 109 -3.99 -0.85 -3.92
N TYR A 110 -3.48 0.28 -3.41
CA TYR A 110 -4.31 1.26 -2.71
C TYR A 110 -5.34 1.89 -3.65
N PHE A 111 -4.97 2.14 -4.90
CA PHE A 111 -5.89 2.64 -5.92
C PHE A 111 -7.02 1.63 -6.17
N GLN A 112 -6.71 0.34 -6.27
CA GLN A 112 -7.71 -0.73 -6.43
C GLN A 112 -8.60 -0.85 -5.18
N ALA A 113 -8.04 -0.81 -3.98
CA ALA A 113 -8.82 -0.85 -2.74
C ALA A 113 -9.80 0.33 -2.64
N ILE A 114 -9.35 1.55 -2.96
CA ILE A 114 -10.18 2.75 -2.85
C ILE A 114 -11.16 2.86 -4.03
N ASN A 115 -10.67 2.83 -5.28
CA ASN A 115 -11.47 3.10 -6.47
C ASN A 115 -12.15 1.86 -7.06
N GLY A 116 -11.57 0.68 -6.86
CA GLY A 116 -12.12 -0.59 -7.36
C GLY A 116 -13.08 -1.27 -6.38
N GLU A 117 -12.94 -1.05 -5.07
CA GLU A 117 -13.73 -1.74 -4.05
C GLU A 117 -14.57 -0.77 -3.19
N MET A 118 -13.94 0.17 -2.47
CA MET A 118 -14.65 1.01 -1.49
C MET A 118 -15.57 2.08 -2.12
N LEU A 119 -15.17 2.74 -3.20
CA LEU A 119 -16.01 3.72 -3.90
C LEU A 119 -17.27 3.07 -4.50
N PRO A 120 -17.17 1.94 -5.21
CA PRO A 120 -18.35 1.17 -5.63
C PRO A 120 -19.24 0.77 -4.46
N LEU A 121 -18.66 0.30 -3.34
CA LEU A 121 -19.43 -0.02 -2.13
C LEU A 121 -20.21 1.20 -1.60
N LYS A 122 -19.57 2.37 -1.54
CA LYS A 122 -20.21 3.62 -1.15
C LYS A 122 -21.35 4.01 -2.11
N GLY A 123 -21.15 3.80 -3.41
CA GLY A 123 -22.18 3.98 -4.44
C GLY A 123 -23.37 3.06 -4.21
N MET A 124 -23.13 1.76 -4.00
CA MET A 124 -24.16 0.76 -3.69
C MET A 124 -24.97 1.16 -2.45
N ILE A 125 -24.31 1.53 -1.34
CA ILE A 125 -24.97 1.97 -0.11
C ILE A 125 -25.86 3.19 -0.38
N SER A 126 -25.36 4.15 -1.17
CA SER A 126 -26.10 5.37 -1.52
C SER A 126 -27.33 5.05 -2.38
N THR A 127 -27.21 4.14 -3.35
CA THR A 127 -28.33 3.69 -4.17
C THR A 127 -29.38 2.95 -3.35
N LEU A 128 -28.95 2.05 -2.45
CA LEU A 128 -29.86 1.35 -1.53
C LEU A 128 -30.58 2.33 -0.59
N ALA A 129 -29.90 3.39 -0.15
CA ALA A 129 -30.47 4.44 0.69
C ALA A 129 -31.54 5.29 -0.01
N LEU A 130 -31.55 5.33 -1.35
CA LEU A 130 -32.50 6.09 -2.17
C LEU A 130 -33.72 5.28 -2.61
N ASN A 131 -33.64 3.94 -2.62
CA ASN A 131 -34.78 3.09 -2.96
C ASN A 131 -35.83 3.11 -1.83
N ASP A 132 -37.09 3.43 -2.14
CA ASP A 132 -38.16 3.50 -1.14
C ASP A 132 -38.65 2.11 -0.66
N ASP A 133 -38.29 1.02 -1.34
CA ASP A 133 -38.60 -0.38 -0.96
C ASP A 133 -37.64 -0.97 0.10
N GLN A 134 -37.04 -0.13 0.96
CA GLN A 134 -36.09 -0.54 2.01
C GLN A 134 -36.63 -1.55 3.04
N LYS A 135 -37.94 -1.77 3.10
CA LYS A 135 -38.60 -2.63 4.09
C LYS A 135 -38.24 -4.11 3.97
N THR A 136 -37.76 -4.56 2.80
CA THR A 136 -37.33 -5.94 2.56
C THR A 136 -35.84 -6.18 2.82
N ILE A 137 -35.05 -5.11 2.99
CA ILE A 137 -33.61 -5.24 3.24
C ILE A 137 -33.39 -5.54 4.73
N ASN A 138 -32.75 -6.66 5.03
CA ASN A 138 -32.26 -6.93 6.38
C ASN A 138 -31.09 -5.98 6.68
N MET A 139 -31.41 -4.81 7.24
CA MET A 139 -30.45 -3.75 7.52
C MET A 139 -29.32 -4.19 8.45
N ILE A 140 -29.58 -5.13 9.36
CA ILE A 140 -28.55 -5.69 10.24
C ILE A 140 -27.56 -6.49 9.41
N THR A 141 -28.03 -7.39 8.55
CA THR A 141 -27.16 -8.19 7.67
C THR A 141 -26.37 -7.30 6.71
N LEU A 142 -26.97 -6.24 6.16
CA LEU A 142 -26.28 -5.29 5.27
C LEU A 142 -25.18 -4.52 6.01
N GLN A 143 -25.47 -4.01 7.20
CA GLN A 143 -24.49 -3.30 8.03
C GLN A 143 -23.30 -4.21 8.39
N ASN A 144 -23.60 -5.46 8.75
CA ASN A 144 -22.61 -6.47 9.09
C ASN A 144 -21.72 -6.80 7.90
N TYR A 145 -22.34 -6.98 6.73
CA TYR A 145 -21.65 -7.22 5.48
C TYR A 145 -20.67 -6.08 5.13
N ILE A 146 -21.15 -4.82 5.16
CA ILE A 146 -20.30 -3.65 4.86
C ILE A 146 -19.17 -3.52 5.86
N HIS A 147 -19.43 -3.76 7.15
CA HIS A 147 -18.40 -3.74 8.17
C HIS A 147 -17.32 -4.80 7.90
N SER A 148 -17.70 -6.05 7.69
CA SER A 148 -16.77 -7.14 7.40
C SER A 148 -16.00 -6.91 6.10
N TYR A 149 -16.66 -6.41 5.05
CA TYR A 149 -16.02 -6.16 3.76
C TYR A 149 -15.00 -5.02 3.84
N THR A 150 -15.36 -3.89 4.44
CA THR A 150 -14.41 -2.76 4.62
C THR A 150 -13.21 -3.16 5.47
N LYS A 151 -13.41 -3.97 6.52
CA LYS A 151 -12.33 -4.50 7.36
C LYS A 151 -11.43 -5.49 6.63
N ALA A 152 -11.98 -6.36 5.77
CA ALA A 152 -11.20 -7.25 4.92
C ALA A 152 -10.26 -6.46 3.99
N ILE A 153 -10.73 -5.36 3.41
CA ILE A 153 -9.90 -4.48 2.58
C ILE A 153 -8.83 -3.79 3.44
N SER A 154 -9.19 -3.26 4.62
CA SER A 154 -8.21 -2.68 5.54
C SER A 154 -7.12 -3.65 5.95
N TYR A 155 -7.49 -4.91 6.20
CA TYR A 155 -6.55 -5.97 6.57
C TYR A 155 -5.53 -6.21 5.46
N ASP A 156 -5.99 -6.40 4.23
CA ASP A 156 -5.14 -6.64 3.07
C ASP A 156 -4.15 -5.47 2.86
N VAL A 157 -4.66 -4.24 2.96
CA VAL A 157 -3.86 -3.02 2.87
C VAL A 157 -2.81 -2.94 3.98
N SER A 158 -3.18 -3.18 5.25
CA SER A 158 -2.25 -3.14 6.38
C SER A 158 -1.20 -4.26 6.32
N PHE A 159 -1.61 -5.46 5.92
CA PHE A 159 -0.72 -6.60 5.78
C PHE A 159 0.35 -6.34 4.73
N HIS A 160 -0.04 -5.82 3.57
CA HIS A 160 0.90 -5.42 2.53
C HIS A 160 1.79 -4.26 2.95
N MET A 161 1.26 -3.27 3.68
CA MET A 161 2.05 -2.18 4.24
C MET A 161 3.13 -2.71 5.20
N SER A 162 2.79 -3.58 6.14
CA SER A 162 3.73 -4.18 7.09
C SER A 162 4.85 -4.94 6.37
N LYS A 163 4.50 -5.81 5.42
CA LYS A 163 5.48 -6.54 4.60
C LYS A 163 6.43 -5.61 3.84
N THR A 164 5.89 -4.53 3.30
CA THR A 164 6.67 -3.58 2.50
C THR A 164 7.64 -2.77 3.36
N MET A 165 7.13 -2.21 4.46
CA MET A 165 7.93 -1.38 5.35
C MET A 165 8.91 -2.19 6.19
N LYS A 166 8.86 -3.53 6.14
CA LYS A 166 9.62 -4.44 7.01
C LYS A 166 9.43 -4.06 8.48
N LEU A 167 8.21 -3.65 8.83
CA LEU A 167 7.83 -3.49 10.23
C LEU A 167 7.93 -4.87 10.90
N ASP A 168 8.04 -4.90 12.23
CA ASP A 168 7.90 -6.14 13.00
C ASP A 168 6.62 -6.91 12.61
N LYS A 169 6.53 -8.18 13.06
CA LYS A 169 5.41 -9.09 12.76
C LYS A 169 4.10 -8.32 12.72
N PHE A 170 3.41 -8.42 11.58
CA PHE A 170 2.13 -7.77 11.36
C PHE A 170 1.20 -8.00 12.56
N ASP A 171 0.67 -6.91 13.12
CA ASP A 171 -0.22 -7.00 14.28
C ASP A 171 -1.64 -7.31 13.81
N ASP A 172 -2.00 -8.59 13.88
CA ASP A 172 -3.35 -9.07 13.56
C ASP A 172 -4.38 -8.70 14.64
N LYS A 173 -3.96 -8.31 15.86
CA LYS A 173 -4.87 -8.10 17.00
C LYS A 173 -5.99 -7.10 16.73
N PRO A 174 -5.76 -5.94 16.07
CA PRO A 174 -6.83 -4.97 15.78
C PRO A 174 -7.92 -5.50 14.86
N PHE A 175 -7.68 -6.61 14.15
CA PHE A 175 -8.63 -7.22 13.22
C PHE A 175 -9.33 -8.46 13.80
N ARG A 176 -8.94 -8.90 15.00
CA ARG A 176 -9.48 -10.10 15.68
C ARG A 176 -11.00 -10.08 15.75
N GLU A 177 -11.57 -8.99 16.25
CA GLU A 177 -13.02 -8.86 16.44
C GLU A 177 -13.74 -8.95 15.09
N SER A 178 -13.24 -8.24 14.08
CA SER A 178 -13.80 -8.26 12.73
C SER A 178 -13.66 -9.64 12.07
N TYR A 179 -12.59 -10.38 12.36
CA TYR A 179 -12.38 -11.76 11.91
C TYR A 179 -13.42 -12.71 12.52
N GLU A 180 -13.55 -12.75 13.84
CA GLU A 180 -14.53 -13.60 14.52
C GLU A 180 -15.95 -13.29 14.05
N TYR A 181 -16.24 -12.01 13.87
CA TYR A 181 -17.52 -11.53 13.38
C TYR A 181 -17.80 -11.97 11.94
N ALA A 182 -16.82 -11.80 11.05
CA ALA A 182 -16.93 -12.22 9.65
C ALA A 182 -17.14 -13.74 9.54
N LYS A 183 -16.41 -14.52 10.34
CA LYS A 183 -16.49 -15.98 10.38
C LYS A 183 -17.87 -16.48 10.80
N GLN A 184 -18.45 -15.89 11.85
CA GLN A 184 -19.78 -16.26 12.34
C GLN A 184 -20.91 -15.91 11.36
N ASN A 185 -20.73 -14.87 10.55
CA ASN A 185 -21.78 -14.37 9.64
C ASN A 185 -21.55 -14.75 8.17
N LEU A 186 -20.49 -15.50 7.84
CA LEU A 186 -20.12 -15.79 6.45
C LEU A 186 -21.24 -16.51 5.66
N GLU A 187 -21.93 -17.45 6.29
CA GLU A 187 -23.07 -18.14 5.68
C GLU A 187 -24.25 -17.20 5.42
N LEU A 188 -24.49 -16.23 6.32
CA LEU A 188 -25.53 -15.21 6.15
C LEU A 188 -25.21 -14.30 4.96
N PHE A 189 -23.95 -13.87 4.82
CA PHE A 189 -23.50 -13.06 3.69
C PHE A 189 -23.59 -13.82 2.35
N SER A 190 -23.42 -15.15 2.39
CA SER A 190 -23.50 -16.00 1.20
C SER A 190 -24.95 -16.26 0.73
N LYS A 191 -25.94 -16.05 1.61
CA LYS A 191 -27.38 -16.22 1.31
C LYS A 191 -28.03 -14.93 0.82
N SER A 192 -27.39 -13.79 1.01
CA SER A 192 -27.84 -12.49 0.53
C SER A 192 -27.35 -12.20 -0.89
N ASP A 193 -28.14 -11.43 -1.65
CA ASP A 193 -27.85 -11.02 -3.05
C ASP A 193 -26.66 -10.03 -3.19
N TYR A 194 -25.67 -10.07 -2.29
CA TYR A 194 -24.50 -9.21 -2.35
C TYR A 194 -23.49 -9.80 -3.35
N GLU A 195 -23.61 -9.42 -4.62
CA GLU A 195 -22.88 -10.01 -5.76
C GLU A 195 -21.34 -9.85 -5.70
N THR A 196 -20.80 -8.90 -4.94
CA THR A 196 -19.37 -8.58 -4.94
C THR A 196 -18.85 -8.22 -3.55
N GLY A 197 -18.07 -9.13 -2.94
CA GLY A 197 -17.31 -8.86 -1.71
C GLY A 197 -17.19 -10.04 -0.75
N VAL A 198 -18.07 -11.05 -0.87
CA VAL A 198 -18.02 -12.26 -0.02
C VAL A 198 -16.70 -13.01 -0.18
N ASP A 199 -16.17 -13.15 -1.39
CA ASP A 199 -14.89 -13.82 -1.62
C ASP A 199 -13.71 -13.05 -1.00
N ARG A 200 -13.79 -11.73 -0.92
CA ARG A 200 -12.81 -10.90 -0.21
C ARG A 200 -12.85 -11.18 1.29
N ILE A 201 -14.05 -11.30 1.86
CA ILE A 201 -14.25 -11.64 3.28
C ILE A 201 -13.73 -13.05 3.56
N LYS A 202 -14.01 -14.04 2.68
CA LYS A 202 -13.46 -15.39 2.79
C LYS A 202 -11.93 -15.38 2.79
N LYS A 203 -11.33 -14.68 1.83
CA LYS A 203 -9.87 -14.56 1.74
C LYS A 203 -9.28 -13.92 3.00
N PHE A 204 -9.93 -12.89 3.53
CA PHE A 204 -9.54 -12.29 4.81
C PHE A 204 -9.55 -13.30 5.96
N ILE A 205 -10.60 -14.12 6.09
CA ILE A 205 -10.68 -15.17 7.11
C ILE A 205 -9.54 -16.18 6.94
N GLU A 206 -9.32 -16.66 5.72
CA GLU A 206 -8.25 -17.63 5.43
C GLU A 206 -6.85 -17.09 5.71
N ASP A 207 -6.58 -15.85 5.30
CA ASP A 207 -5.27 -15.22 5.48
C ASP A 207 -5.01 -14.92 6.96
N PHE A 208 -6.05 -14.50 7.70
CA PHE A 208 -5.98 -14.29 9.15
C PHE A 208 -5.65 -15.61 9.89
N GLU A 209 -6.34 -16.71 9.57
CA GLU A 209 -6.08 -18.03 10.17
C GLU A 209 -4.68 -18.57 9.88
N LYS A 210 -4.12 -18.27 8.69
CA LYS A 210 -2.76 -18.68 8.34
C LYS A 210 -1.69 -17.91 9.13
N ASN A 211 -1.91 -16.62 9.37
CA ASN A 211 -0.93 -15.75 10.06
C ASN A 211 -0.94 -15.94 11.59
N GLU A 212 -1.99 -16.55 12.14
CA GLU A 212 -2.08 -16.88 13.56
C GLU A 212 -1.29 -18.14 13.96
N LYS A 213 -0.99 -19.03 13.01
CA LYS A 213 -0.18 -20.25 13.20
C LYS A 213 1.33 -19.94 13.19
#